data_AF-A0A3R7CU84-F1
#
_entry.id   AF-A0A3R7CU84-F1
#
_cell.length_a   1.000
_cell.length_b   1.000
_cell.length_c   1.000
_cell.angle_alpha   90.00
_cell.angle_beta   90.00
_cell.angle_gamma   90.00
#
_symmetry.space_group_name_H-M   'P 1'
#
loop_
_entity.id
_entity.type
_entity.pdbx_description
1 polymer ?
#
loop_
_entity_poly.entity_id
_entity_poly.type
_entity_poly.pdbx_seq_one_letter_code
_entity_poly.pdbx_strand_id
1 'polypeptide(L)'
;TLKCRGDNAYKVPHQAKEKQARQGRLPESLLCPLDVYESVKGELDAVDRTAMERVDAEELHEARCMDELAQELERIALSDNETMDELMAENGLDPTQPS
;
A
#
# COMPACT_ATOMS: atom_id res chain seq x y z
N THR A 1 31.67 0.25 -8.16
CA THR A 1 31.17 1.58 -8.55
C THR A 1 29.68 1.48 -8.83
N LEU A 2 28.86 2.07 -7.96
CA LEU A 2 27.39 2.00 -8.04
C LEU A 2 26.90 2.94 -9.14
N LYS A 3 26.29 2.40 -10.21
CA LYS A 3 25.67 3.20 -11.27
C LYS A 3 24.31 3.70 -10.77
N CYS A 4 24.27 4.95 -10.28
CA CYS A 4 23.02 5.64 -10.00
C CYS A 4 22.27 5.86 -11.32
N ARG A 5 21.25 5.04 -11.60
CA ARG A 5 20.24 5.35 -12.62
C ARG A 5 19.34 6.45 -12.04
N GLY A 6 19.81 7.68 -12.19
CA GLY A 6 19.11 8.90 -11.80
C GLY A 6 18.47 9.53 -13.02
N ASP A 7 17.37 8.94 -13.47
CA ASP A 7 16.51 9.51 -14.49
C ASP A 7 15.86 10.75 -13.86
N ASN A 8 16.23 11.95 -14.30
CA ASN A 8 15.62 13.22 -13.86
C ASN A 8 14.17 13.35 -14.41
N ALA A 9 13.33 12.33 -14.20
CA ALA A 9 11.95 12.27 -14.66
C ALA A 9 11.06 13.36 -14.03
N TYR A 10 11.53 13.99 -12.94
CA TYR A 10 10.95 15.22 -12.41
C TYR A 10 12.00 16.34 -12.43
N LYS A 11 11.72 17.40 -13.18
CA LYS A 11 12.52 18.64 -13.05
C LYS A 11 12.11 19.31 -11.75
N VAL A 12 13.04 19.36 -10.79
CA VAL A 12 12.88 20.20 -9.59
C VAL A 12 12.45 21.60 -10.04
N PRO A 13 11.36 22.18 -9.50
CA PRO A 13 10.90 23.50 -9.87
C PRO A 13 12.06 24.50 -9.74
N HIS A 14 12.42 25.13 -10.84
CA HIS A 14 13.55 26.06 -10.88
C HIS A 14 13.18 27.28 -10.02
N GLN A 15 13.75 27.39 -8.82
CA GLN A 15 13.51 28.50 -7.86
C GLN A 15 13.71 29.90 -8.47
N ALA A 16 14.39 29.99 -9.62
CA ALA A 16 14.49 31.24 -10.38
C ALA A 16 13.13 31.79 -10.82
N LYS A 17 12.15 30.94 -11.16
CA LYS A 17 10.80 31.40 -11.54
C LYS A 17 10.07 32.03 -10.36
N GLU A 18 10.15 31.39 -9.20
CA GLU A 18 9.58 31.90 -7.95
C GLU A 18 10.26 33.20 -7.49
N LYS A 19 11.59 33.29 -7.68
CA LYS A 19 12.35 34.54 -7.47
C LYS A 19 11.93 35.64 -8.45
N GLN A 20 11.75 35.32 -9.73
CA GLN A 20 11.28 36.27 -10.75
C GLN A 20 9.85 36.74 -10.46
N ALA A 21 8.96 35.85 -10.03
CA ALA A 21 7.60 36.17 -9.63
C ALA A 21 7.58 37.17 -8.48
N ARG A 22 8.34 36.91 -7.41
CA ARG A 22 8.50 37.84 -6.27
C ARG A 22 9.07 39.20 -6.67
N GLN A 23 9.85 39.26 -7.73
CA GLN A 23 10.43 40.50 -8.26
C GLN A 23 9.55 41.19 -9.31
N GLY A 24 8.38 40.65 -9.65
CA GLY A 24 7.51 41.17 -10.72
C GLY A 24 8.11 41.02 -12.13
N ARG A 25 9.09 40.13 -12.31
CA ARG A 25 9.81 39.90 -13.57
C ARG A 25 9.41 38.60 -14.28
N LEU A 26 8.42 37.88 -13.74
CA LEU A 26 7.94 36.67 -14.38
C LEU A 26 7.11 37.06 -15.61
N PRO A 27 7.39 36.50 -16.81
CA PRO A 27 6.56 36.71 -17.98
C PRO A 27 5.09 36.36 -17.71
N GLU A 28 4.17 37.15 -18.28
CA GLU A 28 2.73 36.98 -18.10
C GLU A 28 2.23 35.62 -18.60
N SER A 29 2.85 35.06 -19.64
CA SER A 29 2.58 33.71 -20.15
C SER A 29 2.90 32.58 -19.16
N LEU A 30 3.63 32.89 -18.08
CA LEU A 30 3.97 31.97 -17.00
C LEU A 30 3.24 32.29 -15.70
N LEU A 31 2.38 33.31 -15.68
CA LEU A 31 1.53 33.61 -14.54
C LEU A 31 0.30 32.72 -14.57
N CYS A 32 0.02 32.09 -13.44
CA CYS A 32 -1.26 31.43 -13.18
C CYS A 32 -1.95 32.22 -12.06
N PRO A 33 -3.21 32.67 -12.24
CA PRO A 33 -4.00 33.23 -11.16
C PRO A 33 -4.07 32.24 -9.98
N LEU A 34 -3.88 32.74 -8.76
CA LEU A 34 -3.76 31.88 -7.57
C LEU A 34 -5.05 31.10 -7.30
N ASP A 35 -6.19 31.73 -7.52
CA ASP A 35 -7.52 31.12 -7.40
C ASP A 35 -7.71 29.95 -8.38
N VAL A 36 -7.27 30.11 -9.62
CA VAL A 36 -7.30 29.04 -10.64
C VAL A 36 -6.36 27.90 -10.24
N TYR A 37 -5.15 28.22 -9.78
CA TYR A 37 -4.20 27.22 -9.31
C TYR A 37 -4.73 26.42 -8.13
N GLU A 38 -5.26 27.09 -7.10
CA GLU A 38 -5.78 26.46 -5.89
C GLU A 38 -6.99 25.58 -6.19
N SER A 39 -7.90 26.02 -7.06
CA SER A 39 -9.07 25.23 -7.47
C SER A 39 -8.66 23.93 -8.17
N VAL A 40 -7.82 24.03 -9.21
CA VAL A 40 -7.39 22.85 -9.99
C VAL A 40 -6.53 21.92 -9.14
N LYS A 41 -5.66 22.47 -8.29
CA LYS A 41 -4.88 21.66 -7.35
C LYS A 41 -5.79 20.92 -6.37
N GLY A 42 -6.81 21.59 -5.82
CA GLY A 42 -7.78 20.96 -4.92
C GLY A 42 -8.54 19.81 -5.58
N GLU A 43 -8.94 19.97 -6.85
CA GLU A 43 -9.57 18.90 -7.64
C GLU A 43 -8.62 17.73 -7.86
N LEU A 44 -7.36 18.00 -8.25
CA LEU A 44 -6.36 16.96 -8.49
C LEU A 44 -6.03 16.19 -7.20
N ASP A 45 -5.78 16.90 -6.10
CA ASP A 45 -5.50 16.32 -4.79
C ASP A 45 -6.69 15.45 -4.30
N ALA A 46 -7.93 15.87 -4.58
CA ALA A 46 -9.11 15.09 -4.23
C ALA A 46 -9.22 13.78 -5.03
N VAL A 47 -8.98 13.83 -6.34
CA VAL A 47 -9.00 12.65 -7.21
C VAL A 47 -7.91 11.66 -6.80
N ASP A 48 -6.68 12.14 -6.59
CA ASP A 48 -5.54 11.30 -6.20
C ASP A 48 -5.79 10.65 -4.84
N ARG A 49 -6.31 11.42 -3.87
CA ARG A 49 -6.66 10.90 -2.54
C ARG A 49 -7.74 9.82 -2.63
N THR A 50 -8.84 10.07 -3.34
CA THR A 50 -9.93 9.08 -3.45
C THR A 50 -9.49 7.81 -4.16
N ALA A 51 -8.61 7.92 -5.17
CA ALA A 51 -8.04 6.76 -5.83
C ALA A 51 -7.18 5.93 -4.86
N MET A 52 -6.37 6.59 -4.04
CA MET A 52 -5.49 5.93 -3.07
C MET A 52 -6.28 5.30 -1.92
N GLU A 53 -7.24 6.01 -1.34
CA GLU A 53 -8.13 5.49 -0.29
C GLU A 53 -8.89 4.24 -0.73
N ARG A 54 -9.28 4.17 -2.01
CA ARG A 54 -9.93 2.99 -2.57
C ARG A 54 -8.97 1.80 -2.64
N VAL A 55 -7.75 2.02 -3.11
CA VAL A 55 -6.73 0.95 -3.18
C VAL A 55 -6.40 0.46 -1.77
N ASP A 56 -6.17 1.36 -0.83
CA ASP A 56 -5.90 1.01 0.58
C ASP A 56 -7.05 0.18 1.18
N ALA A 57 -8.30 0.54 0.89
CA ALA A 57 -9.47 -0.20 1.36
C ALA A 57 -9.58 -1.61 0.75
N GLU A 58 -9.26 -1.75 -0.55
CA GLU A 58 -9.22 -3.02 -1.26
C GLU A 58 -8.11 -3.93 -0.68
N GLU A 59 -6.89 -3.40 -0.51
CA GLU A 59 -5.76 -4.13 0.08
C GLU A 59 -6.05 -4.59 1.51
N LEU A 60 -6.65 -3.72 2.32
CA LEU A 60 -7.01 -4.05 3.70
C LEU A 60 -8.11 -5.13 3.76
N HIS A 61 -9.05 -5.12 2.81
CA HIS A 61 -10.05 -6.17 2.72
C HIS A 61 -9.42 -7.51 2.35
N GLU A 62 -8.54 -7.54 1.36
CA GLU A 62 -7.83 -8.75 0.95
C GLU A 62 -6.98 -9.32 2.08
N ALA A 63 -6.25 -8.46 2.80
CA ALA A 63 -5.46 -8.87 3.97
C ALA A 63 -6.32 -9.53 5.06
N ARG A 64 -7.51 -8.99 5.34
CA ARG A 64 -8.44 -9.60 6.30
C ARG A 64 -8.97 -10.95 5.82
N CYS A 65 -9.34 -11.07 4.54
CA CYS A 65 -9.80 -12.34 4.00
C CYS A 65 -8.71 -13.42 4.03
N MET A 66 -7.45 -13.05 3.76
CA MET A 66 -6.33 -13.97 3.90
C MET A 66 -6.09 -14.41 5.35
N ASP A 67 -6.20 -13.48 6.30
CA ASP A 67 -6.05 -13.78 7.73
C ASP A 67 -7.17 -14.72 8.22
N GLU A 68 -8.42 -14.44 7.85
CA GLU A 68 -9.57 -15.31 8.15
C GLU A 68 -9.37 -16.72 7.57
N LEU A 69 -8.95 -16.82 6.31
CA LEU A 69 -8.66 -18.11 5.68
C LEU A 69 -7.52 -18.86 6.40
N ALA A 70 -6.46 -18.15 6.79
CA ALA A 70 -5.33 -18.75 7.51
C ALA A 70 -5.78 -19.32 8.86
N GLN A 71 -6.63 -18.60 9.59
CA GLN A 71 -7.20 -19.07 10.86
C GLN A 71 -8.07 -20.32 10.67
N GLU A 72 -8.90 -20.37 9.63
CA GLU A 72 -9.71 -21.57 9.36
C GLU A 72 -8.85 -22.78 8.98
N LEU A 73 -7.81 -22.57 8.17
CA LEU A 73 -6.86 -23.63 7.82
C LEU A 73 -6.10 -24.15 9.05
N GLU A 74 -5.70 -23.27 9.96
CA GLU A 74 -5.08 -23.65 11.23
C GLU A 74 -6.04 -24.50 12.08
N ARG A 75 -7.31 -24.08 12.19
CA ARG A 75 -8.32 -24.87 12.92
C ARG A 75 -8.52 -26.25 12.34
N ILE A 76 -8.60 -26.38 11.01
CA ILE A 76 -8.74 -27.68 10.35
C ILE A 76 -7.52 -28.57 10.63
N ALA A 77 -6.31 -28.01 10.50
CA ALA A 77 -5.07 -28.75 10.75
C ALA A 77 -4.98 -29.26 12.20
N LEU A 78 -5.44 -28.47 13.17
CA LEU A 78 -5.48 -28.87 14.57
C LEU A 78 -6.57 -29.91 14.86
N SER A 79 -7.77 -29.77 14.27
CA SER A 79 -8.85 -30.74 14.46
C SER A 79 -8.52 -32.11 13.87
N ASP A 80 -7.84 -32.15 12.73
CA ASP A 80 -7.41 -33.39 12.08
C ASP A 80 -6.35 -34.13 12.90
N ASN A 81 -5.49 -33.38 13.60
CA ASN A 81 -4.49 -33.96 14.50
C ASN A 81 -5.13 -34.49 15.78
N GLU A 82 -6.07 -33.74 16.39
CA GLU A 82 -6.81 -34.19 17.58
C GLU A 82 -7.60 -35.48 17.31
N THR A 83 -8.26 -35.58 16.16
CA THR A 83 -8.99 -36.81 15.79
C THR A 83 -8.07 -38.00 15.55
N MET A 84 -6.88 -37.80 14.98
CA MET A 84 -5.91 -38.88 14.83
C MET A 84 -5.26 -39.28 16.16
N ASP A 85 -4.99 -38.34 17.05
CA ASP A 85 -4.48 -38.62 18.39
C ASP A 85 -5.51 -39.43 19.22
N GLU A 86 -6.80 -39.11 19.12
CA GLU A 86 -7.88 -39.88 19.74
C GLU A 86 -7.98 -41.31 19.16
N LEU A 87 -7.89 -41.47 17.84
CA LEU A 87 -7.92 -42.77 17.16
C LEU A 87 -6.68 -43.63 17.51
N MET A 88 -5.50 -43.02 17.63
CA MET A 88 -4.29 -43.72 18.05
C MET A 88 -4.39 -44.17 19.51
N ALA A 89 -4.93 -43.32 20.39
CA ALA A 89 -5.18 -43.66 21.78
C ALA A 89 -6.19 -44.80 21.95
N GLU A 90 -7.27 -44.83 21.16
CA GLU A 90 -8.26 -45.92 21.17
C GLU A 90 -7.65 -47.26 20.74
N ASN A 91 -6.69 -47.23 19.80
CA ASN A 91 -5.95 -48.41 19.35
C ASN A 91 -4.72 -48.75 20.21
N GLY A 92 -4.48 -48.02 21.31
CA GLY A 92 -3.36 -48.26 22.23
C GLY A 92 -1.98 -47.93 21.66
N LEU A 93 -1.91 -47.10 20.63
CA LEU A 93 -0.68 -46.62 20.01
C LEU A 93 -0.29 -45.28 20.63
N ASP A 94 0.97 -45.15 21.07
CA ASP A 94 1.51 -43.90 21.62
C ASP A 94 1.91 -42.97 20.46
N PRO A 95 1.31 -41.76 20.34
CA PRO A 95 1.61 -40.80 19.27
C PRO A 95 3.08 -40.36 19.22
N THR A 96 3.83 -40.56 20.31
CA THR A 96 5.20 -40.08 20.47
C THR A 96 6.27 -41.16 20.25
N GLN A 97 5.90 -42.42 19.98
CA GLN A 97 6.86 -43.48 19.70
C GLN A 97 7.19 -43.58 18.20
N PRO A 98 8.47 -43.49 17.80
CA PRO A 98 8.85 -43.74 16.41
C PRO A 98 8.67 -45.23 16.06
N SER A 99 8.30 -45.48 14.80
CA SER A 99 8.10 -46.81 14.20
C SER A 99 9.33 -47.72 14.27
#